data_AF-A0A952NWI6-F1
#
_entry.id   AF-A0A952NWI6-F1
#
_cell.length_a   1.000
_cell.length_b   1.000
_cell.length_c   1.000
_cell.angle_alpha   90.00
_cell.angle_beta   90.00
_cell.angle_gamma   90.00
#
_symmetry.space_group_name_H-M   'P 1'
#
loop_
_entity.id
_entity.type
_entity.pdbx_description
1 polymer ?
#
loop_
_entity_poly.entity_id
_entity_poly.type
_entity_poly.pdbx_seq_one_letter_code
_entity_poly.pdbx_strand_id
1 'polypeptide(L)'
;MKLGLMTMIAGVLLLAGCQSALNKVGRNAKYNAYEMIGVQKRDLLKREVAATKDDQKEASEEFKDALEKLKAVYAFDGGDLEREYRRLNSSYEDAEAQANAVRLRIKKVETTAGDLFEEWKKEIDQIETANLQAQSRKTLATTQSRYADMLNSLKKAESTMNPVLTKLKDHVLYLKHNLNAKAIGSLKGEGAAIERDINKLINEMNNSIAAADKFIEQT
;
A
#
# COMPACT_ATOMS: atom_id res chain seq x y z
N MET A 1 -62.80 27.87 56.19
CA MET A 1 -61.44 27.82 55.60
C MET A 1 -60.67 26.65 56.20
N LYS A 2 -60.58 25.55 55.44
CA LYS A 2 -59.48 24.58 55.42
C LYS A 2 -59.89 23.55 54.36
N LEU A 3 -59.35 23.77 53.17
CA LEU A 3 -59.55 22.96 51.98
C LEU A 3 -58.49 21.85 52.02
N GLY A 4 -58.90 20.59 51.96
CA GLY A 4 -57.97 19.47 52.06
C GLY A 4 -58.63 18.12 51.82
N LEU A 5 -58.80 17.80 50.53
CA LEU A 5 -58.55 16.50 49.92
C LEU A 5 -59.27 15.25 50.50
N MET A 6 -60.26 14.72 49.77
CA MET A 6 -60.34 13.26 49.56
C MET A 6 -61.30 12.85 48.43
N THR A 7 -60.73 12.14 47.47
CA THR A 7 -61.28 10.99 46.73
C THR A 7 -62.54 11.15 45.88
N MET A 8 -62.34 11.18 44.54
CA MET A 8 -63.27 10.52 43.62
C MET A 8 -62.57 9.30 42.99
N ILE A 9 -63.28 8.18 43.06
CA ILE A 9 -62.95 6.84 42.60
C ILE A 9 -63.35 6.68 41.12
N ALA A 10 -62.70 5.71 40.45
CA ALA A 10 -63.07 5.05 39.19
C ALA A 10 -62.74 5.81 37.89
N GLY A 11 -62.25 5.17 36.83
CA GLY A 11 -62.29 3.75 36.53
C GLY A 11 -61.28 3.33 35.47
N VAL A 12 -60.92 2.06 35.60
CA VAL A 12 -60.16 1.18 34.72
C VAL A 12 -60.52 1.34 33.24
N LEU A 13 -59.52 1.46 32.36
CA LEU A 13 -59.48 0.81 31.05
C LEU A 13 -58.11 1.02 30.38
N LEU A 14 -57.57 -0.07 29.81
CA LEU A 14 -56.36 -0.20 28.95
C LEU A 14 -55.03 -0.60 29.62
N LEU A 15 -55.05 -1.68 30.40
CA LEU A 15 -53.88 -2.56 30.61
C LEU A 15 -53.92 -3.71 29.59
N ALA A 16 -53.36 -3.53 28.38
CA ALA A 16 -52.94 -4.64 27.49
C ALA A 16 -52.11 -4.18 26.26
N GLY A 17 -51.37 -3.07 26.33
CA GLY A 17 -50.83 -2.43 25.10
C GLY A 17 -49.33 -2.16 25.03
N CYS A 18 -48.57 -2.12 26.13
CA CYS A 18 -47.21 -1.54 26.10
C CYS A 18 -46.12 -2.34 26.84
N GLN A 19 -46.29 -3.65 27.07
CA GLN A 19 -45.18 -4.50 27.55
C GLN A 19 -44.44 -5.25 26.44
N SER A 20 -45.01 -5.37 25.24
CA SER A 20 -44.44 -6.12 24.11
C SER A 20 -43.57 -5.28 23.16
N ALA A 21 -43.48 -3.96 23.38
CA ALA A 21 -42.68 -3.05 22.55
C ALA A 21 -41.23 -2.83 23.05
N LEU A 22 -40.93 -3.13 24.32
CA LEU A 22 -39.58 -2.93 24.88
C LEU A 22 -38.64 -4.15 24.73
N ASN A 23 -39.17 -5.34 24.40
CA ASN A 23 -38.36 -6.54 24.16
C ASN A 23 -37.96 -6.76 22.68
N LYS A 24 -38.28 -5.84 21.76
CA LYS A 24 -37.88 -5.92 20.35
C LYS A 24 -36.72 -5.00 19.93
N VAL A 25 -36.23 -4.12 20.80
CA VAL A 25 -35.12 -3.18 20.48
C VAL A 25 -33.76 -3.68 20.96
N GLY A 26 -33.70 -4.77 21.74
CA GLY A 26 -32.46 -5.26 22.37
C GLY A 26 -31.86 -6.55 21.84
N ARG A 27 -32.13 -6.98 20.59
CA ARG A 27 -31.59 -8.25 20.05
C ARG A 27 -30.73 -8.19 18.78
N ASN A 28 -30.57 -7.01 18.15
CA ASN A 28 -29.82 -6.91 16.88
C ASN A 28 -28.52 -6.08 16.94
N ALA A 29 -28.15 -5.52 18.10
CA ALA A 29 -26.95 -4.67 18.19
C ALA A 29 -25.63 -5.42 18.45
N LYS A 30 -25.68 -6.73 18.75
CA LYS A 30 -24.47 -7.56 18.96
C LYS A 30 -23.92 -8.22 17.69
N TYR A 31 -24.61 -8.11 16.55
CA TYR A 31 -24.18 -8.73 15.28
C TYR A 31 -23.29 -7.82 14.41
N ASN A 32 -23.28 -6.50 14.61
CA ASN A 32 -22.59 -5.58 13.70
C ASN A 32 -21.13 -5.25 14.05
N ALA A 33 -20.64 -5.65 15.23
CA ALA A 33 -19.25 -5.36 15.62
C ALA A 33 -18.27 -6.47 15.18
N TYR A 34 -18.72 -7.74 15.15
CA TYR A 34 -17.88 -8.87 14.71
C TYR A 34 -17.94 -9.09 13.19
N GLU A 35 -19.10 -8.92 12.55
CA GLU A 35 -19.22 -9.02 11.08
C GLU A 35 -18.38 -7.96 10.34
N MET A 36 -18.04 -6.86 11.00
CA MET A 36 -17.30 -5.76 10.38
C MET A 36 -15.78 -5.94 10.42
N ILE A 37 -15.18 -6.75 11.31
CA ILE A 37 -13.72 -6.74 11.49
C ILE A 37 -13.00 -7.41 10.30
N GLY A 38 -13.44 -8.59 9.87
CA GLY A 38 -12.84 -9.28 8.72
C GLY A 38 -13.05 -8.57 7.38
N VAL A 39 -14.25 -8.01 7.16
CA VAL A 39 -14.56 -7.19 5.97
C VAL A 39 -13.71 -5.91 5.95
N GLN A 40 -13.62 -5.20 7.08
CA GLN A 40 -12.79 -4.01 7.20
C GLN A 40 -11.30 -4.29 6.97
N LYS A 41 -10.77 -5.41 7.46
CA LYS A 41 -9.37 -5.79 7.24
C LYS A 41 -9.08 -6.19 5.80
N ARG A 42 -10.00 -6.87 5.13
CA ARG A 42 -9.88 -7.14 3.69
C ARG A 42 -9.89 -5.85 2.88
N ASP A 43 -10.81 -4.93 3.19
CA ASP A 43 -10.87 -3.64 2.50
C ASP A 43 -9.65 -2.77 2.81
N LEU A 44 -9.12 -2.86 4.04
CA LEU A 44 -7.85 -2.24 4.41
C LEU A 44 -6.69 -2.83 3.59
N LEU A 45 -6.60 -4.14 3.46
CA LEU A 45 -5.56 -4.78 2.63
C LEU A 45 -5.63 -4.29 1.18
N LYS A 46 -6.82 -4.21 0.59
CA LYS A 46 -6.99 -3.65 -0.77
C LYS A 46 -6.50 -2.20 -0.86
N ARG A 47 -6.82 -1.36 0.14
CA ARG A 47 -6.34 0.02 0.19
C ARG A 47 -4.81 0.11 0.29
N GLU A 48 -4.19 -0.71 1.14
CA GLU A 48 -2.73 -0.72 1.27
C GLU A 48 -2.04 -1.20 -0.02
N VAL A 49 -2.61 -2.20 -0.70
CA VAL A 49 -2.12 -2.66 -2.01
C VAL A 49 -2.29 -1.56 -3.07
N ALA A 50 -3.42 -0.86 -3.10
CA ALA A 50 -3.65 0.26 -4.01
C ALA A 50 -2.67 1.41 -3.77
N ALA A 51 -2.43 1.77 -2.51
CA ALA A 51 -1.43 2.78 -2.16
C ALA A 51 -0.01 2.34 -2.57
N THR A 52 0.35 1.07 -2.33
CA THR A 52 1.67 0.55 -2.75
C THR A 52 1.86 0.62 -4.26
N LYS A 53 0.81 0.34 -5.04
CA LYS A 53 0.81 0.48 -6.49
C LYS A 53 1.06 1.92 -6.91
N ASP A 54 0.41 2.88 -6.28
CA ASP A 54 0.57 4.29 -6.64
C ASP A 54 1.97 4.82 -6.25
N ASP A 55 2.50 4.43 -5.08
CA ASP A 55 3.89 4.74 -4.69
C ASP A 55 4.91 4.13 -5.70
N GLN A 56 4.63 2.95 -6.27
CA GLN A 56 5.47 2.35 -7.32
C GLN A 56 5.40 3.10 -8.66
N LYS A 57 4.25 3.70 -9.00
CA LYS A 57 4.15 4.56 -10.19
C LYS A 57 4.95 5.83 -9.99
N GLU A 58 4.80 6.48 -8.85
CA GLU A 58 5.59 7.66 -8.50
C GLU A 58 7.09 7.34 -8.53
N ALA A 59 7.50 6.21 -7.94
CA ALA A 59 8.89 5.76 -8.00
C ALA A 59 9.38 5.59 -9.45
N SER A 60 8.54 5.00 -10.32
CA SER A 60 8.87 4.83 -11.73
C SER A 60 9.12 6.16 -12.43
N GLU A 61 8.36 7.21 -12.11
CA GLU A 61 8.55 8.54 -12.66
C GLU A 61 9.84 9.19 -12.14
N GLU A 62 10.15 9.08 -10.84
CA GLU A 62 11.40 9.61 -10.28
C GLU A 62 12.64 8.95 -10.89
N PHE A 63 12.63 7.64 -11.10
CA PHE A 63 13.74 6.95 -11.76
C PHE A 63 13.87 7.33 -13.24
N LYS A 64 12.77 7.64 -13.94
CA LYS A 64 12.82 8.18 -15.31
C LYS A 64 13.39 9.59 -15.33
N ASP A 65 12.99 10.45 -14.40
CA ASP A 65 13.53 11.81 -14.31
C ASP A 65 15.03 11.79 -14.01
N ALA A 66 15.47 10.96 -13.04
CA ALA A 66 16.88 10.78 -12.74
C ALA A 66 17.67 10.29 -13.97
N LEU A 67 17.12 9.38 -14.78
CA LEU A 67 17.74 8.94 -16.04
C LEU A 67 17.83 10.10 -17.06
N GLU A 68 16.79 10.90 -17.19
CA GLU A 68 16.79 12.07 -18.08
C GLU A 68 17.89 13.07 -17.67
N LYS A 69 17.97 13.41 -16.38
CA LYS A 69 18.98 14.35 -15.87
C LYS A 69 20.39 13.78 -16.02
N LEU A 70 20.55 12.48 -15.85
CA LEU A 70 21.83 11.82 -16.07
C LEU A 70 22.26 11.86 -17.54
N LYS A 71 21.32 11.64 -18.48
CA LYS A 71 21.58 11.79 -19.92
C LYS A 71 21.99 13.21 -20.27
N ALA A 72 21.39 14.23 -19.65
CA ALA A 72 21.77 15.62 -19.83
C ALA A 72 23.22 15.90 -19.40
N VAL A 73 23.65 15.30 -18.28
CA VAL A 73 25.06 15.36 -17.83
C VAL A 73 26.01 14.76 -18.87
N TYR A 74 25.66 13.64 -19.51
CA TYR A 74 26.52 13.01 -20.52
C TYR A 74 26.53 13.74 -21.86
N ALA A 75 25.43 14.41 -22.20
CA ALA A 75 25.33 15.24 -23.39
C ALA A 75 26.03 16.61 -23.23
N PHE A 76 26.59 16.90 -22.06
CA PHE A 76 27.31 18.13 -21.78
C PHE A 76 28.48 18.34 -22.75
N ASP A 77 28.44 19.46 -23.49
CA ASP A 77 29.45 19.89 -24.46
C ASP A 77 29.70 21.39 -24.32
N GLY A 78 30.21 21.79 -23.16
CA GLY A 78 30.37 23.20 -22.80
C GLY A 78 29.08 23.81 -22.25
N GLY A 79 29.14 24.41 -21.06
CA GLY A 79 27.98 24.95 -20.35
C GLY A 79 28.21 25.00 -18.84
N ASP A 80 27.13 25.13 -18.07
CA ASP A 80 27.15 25.11 -16.60
C ASP A 80 26.92 23.70 -16.08
N LEU A 81 28.01 22.98 -15.82
CA LEU A 81 27.98 21.62 -15.28
C LEU A 81 27.44 21.58 -13.85
N GLU A 82 27.63 22.65 -13.07
CA GLU A 82 27.11 22.74 -11.72
C GLU A 82 25.58 22.68 -11.72
N ARG A 83 24.94 23.36 -12.67
CA ARG A 83 23.48 23.28 -12.83
C ARG A 83 22.99 21.86 -13.13
N GLU A 84 23.63 21.14 -14.05
CA GLU A 84 23.21 19.77 -14.38
C GLU A 84 23.46 18.79 -13.22
N TYR A 85 24.57 18.97 -12.50
CA TYR A 85 24.83 18.26 -11.25
C TYR A 85 23.71 18.50 -10.23
N ARG A 86 23.32 19.76 -9.98
CA ARG A 86 22.27 20.09 -9.01
C ARG A 86 20.93 19.44 -9.37
N ARG A 87 20.58 19.42 -10.66
CA ARG A 87 19.37 18.75 -11.17
C ARG A 87 19.44 17.25 -10.93
N LEU A 88 20.53 16.59 -11.31
CA LEU A 88 20.71 15.16 -11.10
C LEU A 88 20.70 14.79 -9.61
N ASN A 89 21.35 15.59 -8.76
CA ASN A 89 21.35 15.37 -7.31
C ASN A 89 19.94 15.44 -6.73
N SER A 90 19.13 16.42 -7.14
CA SER A 90 17.72 16.50 -6.73
C SER A 90 16.96 15.24 -7.13
N SER A 91 16.99 14.85 -8.41
CA SER A 91 16.26 13.67 -8.89
C SER A 91 16.76 12.37 -8.23
N TYR A 92 18.04 12.29 -7.85
CA TYR A 92 18.56 11.17 -7.05
C TYR A 92 17.96 11.15 -5.64
N GLU A 93 17.91 12.29 -4.96
CA GLU A 93 17.31 12.40 -3.62
C GLU A 93 15.82 12.06 -3.65
N ASP A 94 15.08 12.52 -4.67
CA ASP A 94 13.67 12.22 -4.88
C ASP A 94 13.45 10.72 -5.14
N ALA A 95 14.26 10.10 -6.02
CA ALA A 95 14.21 8.67 -6.26
C ALA A 95 14.57 7.83 -5.02
N GLU A 96 15.51 8.28 -4.19
CA GLU A 96 15.87 7.62 -2.93
C GLU A 96 14.73 7.70 -1.91
N ALA A 97 14.11 8.87 -1.77
CA ALA A 97 12.95 9.08 -0.91
C ALA A 97 11.78 8.17 -1.33
N GLN A 98 11.48 8.13 -2.63
CA GLN A 98 10.37 7.33 -3.13
C GLN A 98 10.64 5.83 -3.06
N ALA A 99 11.88 5.38 -3.27
CA ALA A 99 12.25 3.99 -3.01
C ALA A 99 12.02 3.60 -1.54
N ASN A 100 12.32 4.48 -0.58
CA ASN A 100 12.03 4.25 0.83
C ASN A 100 10.52 4.20 1.12
N ALA A 101 9.73 5.05 0.48
CA ALA A 101 8.26 5.00 0.59
C ALA A 101 7.70 3.64 0.16
N VAL A 102 8.14 3.13 -1.00
CA VAL A 102 7.73 1.80 -1.49
C VAL A 102 8.10 0.69 -0.50
N ARG A 103 9.31 0.71 0.09
CA ARG A 103 9.73 -0.28 1.11
C ARG A 103 8.78 -0.29 2.31
N LEU A 104 8.46 0.90 2.81
CA LEU A 104 7.56 1.05 3.97
C LEU A 104 6.15 0.56 3.65
N ARG A 105 5.66 0.83 2.44
CA ARG A 105 4.35 0.34 1.98
C ARG A 105 4.28 -1.16 1.82
N ILE A 106 5.29 -1.78 1.22
CA ILE A 106 5.37 -3.24 1.11
C ILE A 106 5.30 -3.88 2.51
N LYS A 107 6.07 -3.37 3.47
CA LYS A 107 6.03 -3.84 4.85
C LYS A 107 4.63 -3.67 5.48
N LYS A 108 3.94 -2.57 5.20
CA LYS A 108 2.58 -2.32 5.69
C LYS A 108 1.57 -3.31 5.10
N VAL A 109 1.69 -3.64 3.82
CA VAL A 109 0.90 -4.69 3.15
C VAL A 109 1.16 -6.05 3.81
N GLU A 110 2.42 -6.38 4.11
CA GLU A 110 2.78 -7.62 4.82
C GLU A 110 2.14 -7.73 6.20
N THR A 111 2.25 -6.70 7.04
CA THR A 111 1.59 -6.69 8.36
C THR A 111 0.09 -6.85 8.22
N THR A 112 -0.54 -6.09 7.33
CA THR A 112 -2.02 -6.09 7.17
C THR A 112 -2.54 -7.43 6.67
N ALA A 113 -1.84 -8.06 5.72
CA ALA A 113 -2.19 -9.39 5.22
C ALA A 113 -1.98 -10.47 6.30
N GLY A 114 -0.89 -10.40 7.06
CA GLY A 114 -0.61 -11.30 8.17
C GLY A 114 -1.74 -11.29 9.21
N ASP A 115 -2.12 -10.09 9.67
CA ASP A 115 -3.20 -9.90 10.65
C ASP A 115 -4.54 -10.44 10.14
N LEU A 116 -4.86 -10.19 8.85
CA LEU A 116 -6.08 -10.69 8.21
C LEU A 116 -6.10 -12.22 8.15
N PHE A 117 -5.01 -12.84 7.69
CA PHE A 117 -4.97 -14.29 7.51
C PHE A 117 -4.95 -15.05 8.84
N GLU A 118 -4.28 -14.50 9.85
CA GLU A 118 -4.27 -15.09 11.19
C GLU A 118 -5.68 -15.08 11.80
N GLU A 119 -6.38 -13.95 11.72
CA GLU A 119 -7.75 -13.85 12.22
C GLU A 119 -8.73 -14.73 11.45
N TRP A 120 -8.68 -14.69 10.11
CA TRP A 120 -9.55 -15.53 9.28
C TRP A 120 -9.38 -17.02 9.61
N LYS A 121 -8.14 -17.48 9.87
CA LYS A 121 -7.88 -18.85 10.32
C LYS A 121 -8.57 -19.15 11.66
N LYS A 122 -8.51 -18.24 12.64
CA LYS A 122 -9.19 -18.40 13.94
C LYS A 122 -10.71 -18.44 13.80
N GLU A 123 -11.28 -17.66 12.89
CA GLU A 123 -12.73 -17.65 12.63
C GLU A 123 -13.19 -18.92 11.92
N ILE A 124 -12.39 -19.48 11.00
CA ILE A 124 -12.67 -20.78 10.35
C ILE A 124 -12.87 -21.89 11.39
N ASP A 125 -12.09 -21.90 12.47
CA ASP A 125 -12.17 -22.92 13.51
C ASP A 125 -13.44 -22.80 14.39
N GLN A 126 -14.13 -21.67 14.32
CA GLN A 126 -15.42 -21.44 14.97
C GLN A 126 -16.62 -21.84 14.10
N ILE A 127 -16.39 -22.15 12.82
CA ILE A 127 -17.46 -22.59 11.90
C ILE A 127 -17.79 -24.06 12.16
N GLU A 128 -19.00 -24.32 12.67
CA GLU A 128 -19.47 -25.68 12.96
C GLU A 128 -19.97 -26.43 11.71
N THR A 129 -20.50 -25.71 10.72
CA THR A 129 -21.01 -26.33 9.48
C THR A 129 -19.85 -26.78 8.60
N ALA A 130 -19.62 -28.10 8.51
CA ALA A 130 -18.48 -28.69 7.79
C ALA A 130 -18.30 -28.17 6.35
N ASN A 131 -19.38 -28.02 5.59
CA ASN A 131 -19.31 -27.49 4.23
C ASN A 131 -18.86 -26.02 4.18
N LEU A 132 -19.37 -25.18 5.08
CA LEU A 132 -18.97 -23.77 5.18
C LEU A 132 -17.52 -23.63 5.65
N GLN A 133 -17.09 -24.46 6.60
CA GLN A 133 -15.71 -24.48 7.07
C GLN A 133 -14.75 -24.86 5.93
N ALA A 134 -15.06 -25.93 5.18
CA ALA A 134 -14.27 -26.35 4.03
C ALA A 134 -14.19 -25.28 2.94
N GLN A 135 -15.32 -24.62 2.65
CA GLN A 135 -15.35 -23.52 1.68
C GLN A 135 -14.52 -22.32 2.13
N SER A 136 -14.61 -21.93 3.40
CA SER A 136 -13.82 -20.81 3.95
C SER A 136 -12.31 -21.10 3.92
N ARG A 137 -11.90 -22.34 4.27
CA ARG A 137 -10.50 -22.80 4.13
C ARG A 137 -10.00 -22.72 2.68
N LYS A 138 -10.83 -23.13 1.72
CA LYS A 138 -10.49 -23.04 0.29
C LYS A 138 -10.32 -21.60 -0.16
N THR A 139 -11.20 -20.69 0.27
CA THR A 139 -11.09 -19.26 -0.07
C THR A 139 -9.84 -18.65 0.55
N LEU A 140 -9.57 -18.89 1.84
CA LEU A 140 -8.35 -18.42 2.50
C LEU A 140 -7.09 -18.89 1.75
N ALA A 141 -6.99 -20.18 1.43
CA ALA A 141 -5.84 -20.73 0.71
C ALA A 141 -5.67 -20.08 -0.68
N THR A 142 -6.78 -19.84 -1.38
CA THR A 142 -6.76 -19.18 -2.70
C THR A 142 -6.28 -17.73 -2.58
N THR A 143 -6.79 -16.98 -1.61
CA THR A 143 -6.37 -15.60 -1.35
C THR A 143 -4.91 -15.51 -0.93
N GLN A 144 -4.42 -16.42 -0.08
CA GLN A 144 -3.02 -16.51 0.32
C GLN A 144 -2.09 -16.78 -0.88
N SER A 145 -2.49 -17.66 -1.79
CA SER A 145 -1.73 -17.90 -3.02
C SER A 145 -1.63 -16.65 -3.89
N ARG A 146 -2.76 -15.98 -4.16
CA ARG A 146 -2.80 -14.74 -4.94
C ARG A 146 -1.98 -13.62 -4.29
N TYR A 147 -2.06 -13.53 -2.97
CA TYR A 147 -1.27 -12.60 -2.18
C TYR A 147 0.23 -12.86 -2.33
N ALA A 148 0.66 -14.12 -2.24
CA ALA A 148 2.08 -14.48 -2.36
C ALA A 148 2.64 -14.12 -3.75
N ASP A 149 1.88 -14.37 -4.82
CA ASP A 149 2.28 -13.99 -6.19
C ASP A 149 2.47 -12.48 -6.34
N MET A 150 1.54 -11.70 -5.78
CA MET A 150 1.59 -10.24 -5.79
C MET A 150 2.74 -9.70 -4.93
N LEU A 151 2.93 -10.23 -3.72
CA LEU A 151 4.03 -9.84 -2.83
C LEU A 151 5.41 -10.13 -3.45
N ASN A 152 5.55 -11.27 -4.12
CA ASN A 152 6.80 -11.61 -4.82
C ASN A 152 7.13 -10.58 -5.91
N SER A 153 6.12 -10.11 -6.63
CA SER A 153 6.29 -9.08 -7.66
C SER A 153 6.67 -7.72 -7.04
N LEU A 154 6.01 -7.32 -5.95
CA LEU A 154 6.35 -6.13 -5.16
C LEU A 154 7.82 -6.14 -4.71
N LYS A 155 8.25 -7.23 -4.07
CA LYS A 155 9.62 -7.38 -3.56
C LYS A 155 10.66 -7.46 -4.66
N LYS A 156 10.31 -8.03 -5.82
CA LYS A 156 11.20 -8.06 -6.98
C LYS A 156 11.48 -6.65 -7.48
N ALA A 157 10.45 -5.82 -7.66
CA ALA A 157 10.60 -4.41 -8.02
C ALA A 157 11.43 -3.63 -6.98
N GLU A 158 11.11 -3.78 -5.69
CA GLU A 158 11.86 -3.18 -4.57
C GLU A 158 13.35 -3.53 -4.62
N SER A 159 13.68 -4.81 -4.83
CA SER A 159 15.07 -5.29 -4.86
C SER A 159 15.90 -4.67 -5.98
N THR A 160 15.26 -4.25 -7.08
CA THR A 160 15.94 -3.62 -8.22
C THR A 160 16.22 -2.13 -8.03
N MET A 161 15.63 -1.47 -7.03
CA MET A 161 15.87 -0.04 -6.77
C MET A 161 17.29 0.22 -6.22
N ASN A 162 17.76 -0.60 -5.29
CA ASN A 162 19.05 -0.37 -4.60
C ASN A 162 20.27 -0.35 -5.54
N PRO A 163 20.42 -1.30 -6.49
CA PRO A 163 21.51 -1.24 -7.45
C PRO A 163 21.51 0.03 -8.30
N VAL A 164 20.32 0.50 -8.71
CA VAL A 164 20.16 1.73 -9.49
C VAL A 164 20.54 2.96 -8.66
N LEU A 165 20.00 3.08 -7.43
CA LEU A 165 20.30 4.18 -6.53
C LEU A 165 21.79 4.26 -6.20
N THR A 166 22.44 3.12 -6.00
CA THR A 166 23.89 3.06 -5.75
C THR A 166 24.67 3.66 -6.92
N LYS A 167 24.34 3.26 -8.15
CA LYS A 167 24.99 3.81 -9.35
C LYS A 167 24.70 5.30 -9.53
N LEU A 168 23.46 5.74 -9.32
CA LEU A 168 23.10 7.17 -9.38
C LEU A 168 23.91 7.98 -8.36
N LYS A 169 24.01 7.48 -7.13
CA LYS A 169 24.81 8.09 -6.07
C LYS A 169 26.28 8.22 -6.43
N ASP A 170 26.87 7.19 -7.02
CA ASP A 170 28.26 7.22 -7.46
C ASP A 170 28.49 8.31 -8.51
N HIS A 171 27.56 8.48 -9.45
CA HIS A 171 27.62 9.54 -10.46
C HIS A 171 27.48 10.92 -9.84
N VAL A 172 26.52 11.12 -8.93
CA VAL A 172 26.33 12.37 -8.19
C VAL A 172 27.61 12.75 -7.43
N LEU A 173 28.20 11.82 -6.69
CA LEU A 173 29.41 12.05 -5.92
C LEU A 173 30.61 12.34 -6.82
N TYR A 174 30.77 11.59 -7.92
CA TYR A 174 31.84 11.84 -8.88
C TYR A 174 31.72 13.25 -9.47
N LEU A 175 30.54 13.64 -9.93
CA LEU A 175 30.31 14.98 -10.50
C LEU A 175 30.61 16.08 -9.50
N LYS A 176 30.17 15.94 -8.24
CA LYS A 176 30.39 16.91 -7.16
C LYS A 176 31.87 17.32 -7.02
N HIS A 177 32.79 16.38 -7.21
CA HIS A 177 34.23 16.63 -7.08
C HIS A 177 34.91 17.05 -8.40
N ASN A 178 34.21 16.94 -9.52
CA ASN A 178 34.76 17.12 -10.87
C ASN A 178 34.05 18.21 -11.68
N LEU A 179 33.30 19.12 -11.04
CA LEU A 179 32.57 20.21 -11.70
C LEU A 179 33.47 21.15 -12.53
N ASN A 180 34.76 21.22 -12.20
CA ASN A 180 35.75 22.06 -12.89
C ASN A 180 36.56 21.29 -13.95
N ALA A 181 36.34 19.97 -14.10
CA ALA A 181 37.11 19.15 -15.02
C ALA A 181 36.68 19.43 -16.48
N LYS A 182 37.65 19.75 -17.35
CA LYS A 182 37.42 20.06 -18.76
C LYS A 182 36.83 18.91 -19.59
N ALA A 183 36.79 17.68 -19.06
CA ALA A 183 36.17 16.55 -19.74
C ALA A 183 35.56 15.56 -18.74
N ILE A 184 34.24 15.39 -18.79
CA ILE A 184 33.50 14.32 -18.11
C ILE A 184 33.37 13.08 -19.01
N GLY A 185 34.21 12.98 -20.04
CA GLY A 185 34.10 11.96 -21.09
C GLY A 185 34.18 10.53 -20.59
N SER A 186 34.79 10.29 -19.42
CA SER A 186 34.83 8.98 -18.76
C SER A 186 33.45 8.46 -18.36
N LEU A 187 32.49 9.35 -18.05
CA LEU A 187 31.15 8.93 -17.64
C LEU A 187 30.26 8.44 -18.79
N LYS A 188 30.58 8.79 -20.04
CA LYS A 188 29.77 8.37 -21.22
C LYS A 188 29.68 6.85 -21.36
N GLY A 189 30.71 6.11 -20.97
CA GLY A 189 30.73 4.64 -21.03
C GLY A 189 29.85 3.98 -19.96
N GLU A 190 29.73 4.59 -18.79
CA GLU A 190 28.96 4.06 -17.66
C GLU A 190 27.45 4.34 -17.79
N GLY A 191 27.09 5.39 -18.54
CA GLY A 191 25.70 5.77 -18.82
C GLY A 191 24.83 4.69 -19.45
N ALA A 192 25.38 3.87 -20.33
CA ALA A 192 24.62 2.80 -20.97
C ALA A 192 24.27 1.67 -19.99
N ALA A 193 25.06 1.45 -18.94
CA ALA A 193 24.79 0.41 -17.96
C ALA A 193 23.65 0.81 -17.02
N ILE A 194 23.66 2.05 -16.54
CA ILE A 194 22.61 2.55 -15.64
C ILE A 194 21.28 2.75 -16.36
N GLU A 195 21.28 3.14 -17.63
CA GLU A 195 20.06 3.18 -18.45
C GLU A 195 19.39 1.80 -18.54
N ARG A 196 20.17 0.73 -18.77
CA ARG A 196 19.65 -0.63 -18.80
C ARG A 196 19.05 -1.04 -17.45
N ASP A 197 19.71 -0.69 -16.35
CA ASP A 197 19.21 -1.04 -15.02
C ASP A 197 17.94 -0.27 -14.66
N ILE A 198 17.84 1.01 -15.02
CA ILE A 198 16.61 1.81 -14.84
C ILE A 198 15.47 1.26 -15.68
N ASN A 199 15.72 0.91 -16.94
CA ASN A 199 14.70 0.27 -17.78
C ASN A 199 14.22 -1.07 -17.20
N LYS A 200 15.14 -1.87 -16.65
CA LYS A 200 14.78 -3.11 -15.95
C LYS A 200 13.93 -2.82 -14.72
N LEU A 201 14.33 -1.85 -13.89
CA LEU A 201 13.59 -1.42 -12.71
C LEU A 201 12.15 -1.00 -13.05
N ILE A 202 11.98 -0.14 -14.07
CA ILE A 202 10.66 0.32 -14.55
C ILE A 202 9.82 -0.88 -15.00
N ASN A 203 10.40 -1.85 -15.71
CA ASN A 203 9.69 -3.05 -16.11
C ASN A 203 9.23 -3.91 -14.92
N GLU A 204 10.08 -4.08 -13.89
CA GLU A 204 9.68 -4.80 -12.68
C GLU A 204 8.60 -4.04 -11.90
N MET A 205 8.64 -2.71 -11.84
CA MET A 205 7.57 -1.88 -11.27
C MET A 205 6.25 -2.05 -12.02
N ASN A 206 6.26 -2.03 -13.35
CA ASN A 206 5.07 -2.27 -14.16
C ASN A 206 4.46 -3.66 -13.93
N ASN A 207 5.31 -4.70 -13.86
CA ASN A 207 4.87 -6.06 -13.54
C ASN A 207 4.23 -6.14 -12.15
N SER A 208 4.83 -5.45 -11.19
CA SER A 208 4.37 -5.38 -9.81
C SER A 208 3.04 -4.63 -9.68
N ILE A 209 2.88 -3.50 -10.38
CA ILE A 209 1.62 -2.75 -10.51
C ILE A 209 0.51 -3.65 -11.08
N ALA A 210 0.79 -4.38 -12.16
CA ALA A 210 -0.18 -5.30 -12.75
C ALA A 210 -0.56 -6.45 -11.80
N ALA A 211 0.41 -6.97 -11.02
CA ALA A 211 0.14 -7.99 -10.02
C ALA A 211 -0.73 -7.45 -8.86
N ALA A 212 -0.51 -6.20 -8.44
CA ALA A 212 -1.33 -5.51 -7.44
C ALA A 212 -2.76 -5.31 -7.93
N ASP A 213 -2.96 -4.83 -9.16
CA ASP A 213 -4.30 -4.68 -9.76
C ASP A 213 -5.03 -6.01 -9.84
N LYS A 214 -4.35 -7.06 -10.33
CA LYS A 214 -4.90 -8.43 -10.37
C LYS A 214 -5.31 -8.93 -8.99
N PHE A 215 -4.53 -8.66 -7.94
CA PHE A 215 -4.87 -9.06 -6.59
C PHE A 215 -6.13 -8.34 -6.07
N ILE A 216 -6.24 -7.03 -6.32
CA ILE A 216 -7.39 -6.20 -5.91
C ILE A 216 -8.68 -6.67 -6.60
N GLU A 217 -8.60 -7.00 -7.89
CA GLU A 217 -9.75 -7.49 -8.68
C GLU A 217 -10.24 -8.87 -8.25
N GLN A 218 -9.33 -9.73 -7.79
CA GLN A 218 -9.62 -11.14 -7.50
C GLN A 218 -9.88 -11.45 -6.02
N THR A 219 -9.67 -10.49 -5.12
CA THR A 219 -9.85 -10.65 -3.66
C THR A 219 -11.04 -9.82 -3.19
#